data_AF-A0A941IBR8-F1
#
_entry.id   AF-A0A941IBR8-F1
#
_cell.length_a   1.000
_cell.length_b   1.000
_cell.length_c   1.000
_cell.angle_alpha   90.00
_cell.angle_beta   90.00
_cell.angle_gamma   90.00
#
_symmetry.space_group_name_H-M   'P 1'
#
loop_
_entity.id
_entity.type
_entity.pdbx_description
1 polymer ?
#
loop_
_entity_poly.entity_id
_entity_poly.type
_entity_poly.pdbx_seq_one_letter_code
_entity_poly.pdbx_strand_id
1 'polypeptide(L)' 'MRQLLFNGSLTDGMMLPKGIVPSEINYWGYLSFLIIQKGIDSYIEDLLHFEKADPECSTYPRLKKSDDKAGLVISF' A
#
# COMPACT_ATOMS: atom_id res chain seq x y z
N MET A 1 -16.05 -14.84 -8.27
CA MET A 1 -14.90 -13.92 -8.22
C MET A 1 -13.64 -14.75 -8.20
N ARG A 2 -12.77 -14.65 -9.22
CA ARG A 2 -11.45 -15.28 -9.18
C ARG A 2 -10.64 -14.59 -8.09
N GLN A 3 -10.12 -15.36 -7.14
CA GLN A 3 -9.14 -14.88 -6.19
C GLN A 3 -7.89 -14.55 -7.01
N LEU A 4 -7.63 -13.26 -7.22
CA LEU A 4 -6.40 -12.79 -7.84
C LEU A 4 -5.28 -13.16 -6.88
N LEU A 5 -4.54 -14.22 -7.20
CA LEU A 5 -3.28 -14.51 -6.55
C LEU A 5 -2.32 -13.39 -6.93
N PHE A 6 -2.13 -12.43 -6.02
CA PHE A 6 -1.11 -11.42 -6.18
C PHE A 6 0.26 -12.08 -6.01
N ASN A 7 0.92 -12.33 -7.14
CA ASN A 7 2.31 -12.75 -7.19
C ASN A 7 3.16 -11.48 -7.37
N GLY A 8 3.53 -10.84 -6.26
CA GLY A 8 4.31 -9.62 -6.27
C GLY A 8 5.10 -9.45 -4.97
N SER A 9 6.09 -8.56 -5.02
CA SER A 9 6.92 -8.20 -3.86
C SER A 9 6.88 -6.69 -3.68
N LEU A 10 6.81 -6.23 -2.44
CA LEU A 10 6.71 -4.83 -2.05
C LEU A 10 7.69 -4.56 -0.90
N THR A 11 8.29 -3.37 -0.88
CA THR A 11 9.01 -2.87 0.29
C THR A 11 8.06 -2.37 1.37
N ASP A 12 8.55 -2.22 2.60
CA ASP A 12 7.75 -1.68 3.71
C ASP A 12 7.17 -0.29 3.40
N GLY A 13 7.90 0.56 2.65
CA GLY A 13 7.42 1.88 2.22
C GLY A 13 6.21 1.84 1.28
N MET A 14 5.87 0.66 0.74
CA MET A 14 4.68 0.42 -0.08
C MET A 14 3.51 -0.15 0.72
N MET A 15 3.61 -0.24 2.05
CA MET A 15 2.55 -0.77 2.91
C MET A 15 1.59 0.32 3.39
N LEU A 16 0.29 0.06 3.29
CA LEU A 16 -0.73 0.90 3.93
C LEU A 16 -0.70 0.80 5.47
N PRO A 17 -0.93 1.90 6.19
CA PRO A 17 -1.13 1.85 7.64
C PRO A 17 -2.29 0.94 8.03
N LYS A 18 -2.08 0.08 9.04
CA LYS A 18 -3.08 -0.92 9.48
C LYS A 18 -4.43 -0.32 9.88
N GLY A 19 -4.46 0.92 10.38
CA GLY A 19 -5.70 1.59 10.77
C GLY A 19 -6.59 2.01 9.60
N ILE A 20 -6.07 1.98 8.37
CA ILE A 20 -6.82 2.32 7.14
C ILE A 20 -7.44 1.06 6.53
N VAL A 21 -6.79 -0.08 6.68
CA VAL A 21 -7.26 -1.35 6.13
C VAL A 21 -8.35 -1.93 7.03
N PRO A 22 -9.56 -2.21 6.52
CA PRO A 22 -10.62 -2.81 7.33
C PRO A 22 -10.16 -4.12 7.96
N SER A 23 -10.34 -4.25 9.28
CA SER A 23 -9.79 -5.38 10.07
C SER A 23 -10.31 -6.75 9.66
N GLU A 24 -11.49 -6.79 9.03
CA GLU A 24 -12.14 -8.02 8.57
C GLU A 24 -11.61 -8.50 7.21
N ILE A 25 -10.84 -7.67 6.51
CA ILE A 25 -10.33 -7.96 5.17
C ILE A 25 -8.87 -8.41 5.26
N ASN A 26 -8.50 -9.41 4.46
CA ASN A 26 -7.10 -9.80 4.29
C ASN A 26 -6.28 -8.61 3.78
N TYR A 27 -5.29 -8.18 4.57
CA TYR A 27 -4.47 -7.00 4.28
C TYR A 27 -3.84 -7.02 2.88
N TRP A 28 -3.23 -8.15 2.51
CA TRP A 28 -2.60 -8.32 1.20
C TRP A 28 -3.60 -8.36 0.06
N GLY A 29 -4.77 -8.97 0.28
CA GLY A 29 -5.88 -8.95 -0.67
C GLY A 29 -6.41 -7.54 -0.91
N TYR A 30 -6.56 -6.74 0.15
CA TYR A 30 -7.00 -5.35 0.03
C TYR A 30 -5.96 -4.48 -0.68
N LEU A 31 -4.70 -4.60 -0.29
CA LEU A 31 -3.60 -3.83 -0.86
C LEU A 31 -3.37 -4.16 -2.34
N SER A 32 -3.38 -5.45 -2.70
CA SER A 32 -3.30 -5.88 -4.10
C SER A 32 -4.51 -5.43 -4.92
N PHE A 33 -5.73 -5.50 -4.37
CA PHE A 33 -6.92 -4.96 -5.01
C PHE A 33 -6.77 -3.47 -5.33
N LEU A 34 -6.27 -2.65 -4.39
CA LEU A 34 -6.05 -1.23 -4.61
C LEU A 34 -5.03 -0.96 -5.71
N ILE A 35 -3.88 -1.64 -5.68
CA ILE A 35 -2.83 -1.49 -6.69
C ILE A 35 -3.35 -1.90 -8.08
N ILE A 36 -4.10 -3.00 -8.17
CA ILE A 36 -4.66 -3.49 -9.44
C ILE A 36 -5.76 -2.55 -9.97
N GLN A 37 -6.63 -2.04 -9.10
CA GLN A 37 -7.75 -1.19 -9.51
C GLN A 37 -7.33 0.23 -9.88
N LYS A 38 -6.41 0.83 -9.12
CA LYS A 38 -5.97 2.22 -9.32
C LYS A 38 -4.76 2.35 -10.24
N GLY A 39 -3.98 1.27 -10.38
CA GLY A 39 -2.62 1.33 -10.92
C GLY A 39 -1.60 1.75 -9.85
N ILE A 40 -0.33 1.38 -10.09
CA ILE A 40 0.75 1.56 -9.10
C ILE A 40 1.07 3.04 -8.84
N ASP A 41 1.00 3.90 -9.86
CA ASP A 41 1.32 5.33 -9.72
C ASP A 41 0.33 6.05 -8.81
N SER A 42 -0.98 5.85 -9.05
CA SER A 42 -2.04 6.42 -8.21
C SER A 42 -2.00 5.86 -6.79
N TYR A 43 -1.65 4.58 -6.62
CA TYR A 43 -1.42 4.01 -5.30
C TYR A 43 -0.26 4.68 -4.55
N ILE A 44 0.85 4.99 -5.24
CA ILE A 44 1.98 5.72 -4.65
C ILE A 44 1.57 7.14 -4.25
N GLU A 45 0.77 7.84 -5.07
CA GLU A 45 0.26 9.17 -4.73
C GLU A 45 -0.55 9.17 -3.43
N ASP A 46 -1.38 8.14 -3.20
CA ASP A 46 -2.11 7.96 -1.94
C ASP A 46 -1.12 7.84 -0.75
N LEU A 47 -0.08 7.01 -0.89
CA LEU A 47 0.94 6.84 0.15
C LEU A 47 1.66 8.16 0.45
N LEU A 48 2.03 8.91 -0.59
CA LEU A 48 2.66 10.22 -0.44
C LEU A 48 1.72 11.24 0.22
N HIS A 49 0.41 11.13 -0.01
CA HIS A 49 -0.57 11.97 0.67
C HIS A 49 -0.58 11.69 2.19
N PHE A 50 -0.60 10.42 2.60
CA PHE A 50 -0.52 10.05 4.01
C PHE A 50 0.79 10.50 4.66
N GLU A 51 1.93 10.35 3.98
CA GLU A 51 3.23 10.84 4.48
C GLU A 51 3.26 12.36 4.68
N LYS A 52 2.67 13.11 3.75
CA LYS A 52 2.60 14.58 3.84
C LYS A 52 1.64 15.04 4.96
N ALA A 53 0.61 14.26 5.23
CA ALA A 53 -0.39 14.56 6.27
C ALA A 53 0.11 14.25 7.69
N ASP A 54 1.06 13.33 7.86
CA ASP A 54 1.63 12.95 9.16
C ASP A 54 3.18 13.02 9.13
N PRO A 55 3.77 14.22 9.01
CA PRO A 55 5.22 14.39 8.82
C PRO A 55 6.06 13.85 10.00
N GLU A 56 5.49 13.86 11.21
CA GLU A 56 6.14 13.36 12.42
C GLU A 56 5.85 11.87 12.70
N CYS A 57 5.12 11.20 11.80
CA CYS A 57 4.76 9.78 11.91
C CYS A 57 4.04 9.44 13.23
N SER A 58 3.26 10.39 13.75
CA SER A 58 2.55 10.30 15.01
C SER A 58 1.31 9.41 14.93
N THR A 59 0.66 9.41 13.77
CA THR A 59 -0.56 8.67 13.46
C THR A 59 -0.23 7.34 12.78
N TYR A 60 0.76 7.33 11.88
CA TYR A 60 1.18 6.16 11.09
C TYR A 60 2.69 5.90 11.23
N PRO A 61 3.17 5.30 12.35
CA PRO A 61 4.60 5.17 12.65
C PRO A 61 5.46 4.40 11.64
N ARG A 62 4.81 3.63 10.76
CA ARG A 62 5.45 2.78 9.74
C ARG A 62 5.52 3.43 8.36
N LEU A 63 4.79 4.52 8.13
CA LEU A 63 4.78 5.20 6.84
C LEU A 63 5.61 6.47 6.94
N LYS A 64 6.94 6.30 6.91
CA LYS A 64 7.87 7.40 7.14
C LYS A 64 8.06 8.22 5.90
N LYS A 65 8.21 9.53 6.10
CA LYS A 65 8.65 10.42 5.02
C LYS A 65 9.98 9.92 4.45
N SER A 66 10.05 9.87 3.12
CA SER A 66 11.26 9.47 2.38
C SER A 66 11.66 8.00 2.57
N ASP A 67 10.76 7.13 3.03
CA ASP A 67 11.03 5.69 3.02
C ASP A 67 11.13 5.17 1.57
N ASP A 68 12.01 4.19 1.35
CA ASP A 68 12.23 3.62 0.02
C ASP A 68 11.01 2.81 -0.43
N LYS A 69 10.46 3.18 -1.58
CA LYS A 69 9.26 2.57 -2.17
C LYS A 69 9.63 1.81 -3.42
N ALA A 70 9.56 0.48 -3.34
CA ALA A 70 9.73 -0.38 -4.50
C ALA A 70 8.68 -1.48 -4.49
N GLY A 71 8.15 -1.79 -5.67
CA GLY A 71 7.16 -2.83 -5.85
C GLY A 71 7.24 -3.46 -7.23
N LEU A 72 7.02 -4.77 -7.29
CA LEU A 72 6.88 -5.53 -8.52
C LEU A 72 5.50 -6.20 -8.55
N VAL A 73 4.75 -5.92 -9.60
CA VAL A 73 3.45 -6.55 -9.88
C VAL A 73 3.59 -7.35 -11.17
N ILE A 74 3.24 -8.64 -11.11
CA ILE A 74 3.28 -9.54 -12.27
C ILE A 74 1.85 -9.95 -12.60
N SER A 75 1.45 -9.77 -13.86
CA SER A 75 0.17 -10.21 -14.42
C SER A 75 0.39 -11.16 -15.59
N PHE A 76 -0.44 -12.20 -15.71
CA PHE A 76 -0.41 -13.20 -16.79
C PHE A 76 -1.74 -13.23 -17.54
#